data_AF-A0A1H4QFV4-F1
#
_entry.id   AF-A0A1H4QFV4-F1
#
_cell.length_a   1.000
_cell.length_b   1.000
_cell.length_c   1.000
_cell.angle_alpha   90.00
_cell.angle_beta   90.00
_cell.angle_gamma   90.00
#
_symmetry.space_group_name_H-M   'P 1'
#
loop_
_entity.id
_entity.type
_entity.pdbx_description
1 polymer ?
#
loop_
_entity_poly.entity_id
_entity_poly.type
_entity_poly.pdbx_seq_one_letter_code
_entity_poly.pdbx_strand_id
1 'polypeptide(L)'
;MTKCGAKTRSETLCNRPAGWGTKHIGIGKCKLHGGASPIKHGLYSKYTKHTLADTVQTLVDDPELTNLRQQIAFKQAMILDRLDHVGEGMAESDMRFLADLSEKVARDIERLNKIEHGEKFVLKVEEVQAVVQQITFIINQEIQDEEVVERIANRLQHLSW
;
A
#
# COMPACT_ATOMS: atom_id res chain seq x y z
N MET A 1 -31.33 -25.88 -9.90
CA MET A 1 -30.67 -26.38 -8.67
C MET A 1 -29.37 -27.08 -9.06
N THR A 2 -28.22 -26.57 -8.61
CA THR A 2 -26.90 -27.14 -8.95
C THR A 2 -26.68 -28.45 -8.17
N LYS A 3 -26.21 -29.51 -8.85
CA LYS A 3 -25.90 -30.82 -8.24
C LYS A 3 -24.42 -30.91 -7.85
N CYS A 4 -24.10 -31.75 -6.86
CA CYS A 4 -22.74 -31.97 -6.38
C CYS A 4 -21.76 -32.46 -7.46
N GLY A 5 -22.21 -33.35 -8.35
CA GLY A 5 -21.43 -33.81 -9.52
C GLY A 5 -20.07 -34.45 -9.19
N ALA A 6 -19.84 -34.94 -7.97
CA ALA A 6 -18.67 -35.78 -7.66
C ALA A 6 -18.91 -37.21 -8.14
N LYS A 7 -17.84 -37.91 -8.55
CA LYS A 7 -17.93 -39.36 -8.78
C LYS A 7 -18.15 -40.07 -7.44
N THR A 8 -19.17 -40.92 -7.40
CA THR A 8 -19.45 -41.80 -6.28
C THR A 8 -18.55 -43.05 -6.36
N ARG A 9 -18.58 -43.89 -5.33
CA ARG A 9 -17.88 -45.19 -5.35
C ARG A 9 -18.38 -46.14 -6.44
N SER A 10 -19.61 -45.96 -6.90
CA SER A 10 -20.22 -46.73 -7.99
C SER A 10 -20.01 -46.07 -9.36
N GLU A 11 -18.99 -45.22 -9.49
CA GLU A 11 -18.61 -44.48 -10.71
C GLU A 11 -19.66 -43.52 -11.31
N THR A 12 -20.85 -43.42 -10.72
CA THR A 12 -21.90 -42.49 -11.12
C THR A 12 -21.71 -41.10 -10.49
N LEU A 13 -22.31 -40.06 -11.08
CA LEU A 13 -22.28 -38.71 -10.53
C LEU A 13 -23.23 -38.55 -9.34
N CYS A 14 -22.78 -37.81 -8.32
CA CYS A 14 -23.58 -37.52 -7.14
C CYS A 14 -24.77 -36.62 -7.48
N ASN A 15 -25.97 -37.14 -7.25
CA ASN A 15 -27.25 -36.46 -7.48
C ASN A 15 -27.71 -35.55 -6.34
N ARG A 16 -26.98 -35.48 -5.21
CA ARG A 16 -27.33 -34.57 -4.11
C ARG A 16 -27.18 -33.11 -4.55
N PRO A 17 -27.95 -32.18 -3.95
CA PRO A 17 -27.70 -30.76 -4.15
C PRO A 17 -26.24 -30.41 -3.85
N ALA A 18 -25.67 -29.48 -4.63
CA ALA A 18 -24.37 -28.91 -4.35
C ALA A 18 -24.37 -28.31 -2.93
N GLY A 19 -23.28 -28.46 -2.19
CA GLY A 19 -23.18 -27.99 -0.80
C GLY A 19 -24.12 -28.67 0.20
N TRP A 20 -24.77 -29.78 -0.16
CA TRP A 20 -25.67 -30.48 0.76
C TRP A 20 -24.91 -30.92 2.03
N GLY A 21 -25.41 -30.51 3.19
CA GLY A 21 -24.80 -30.79 4.49
C GLY A 21 -23.54 -29.97 4.82
N THR A 22 -23.29 -28.86 4.13
CA THR A 22 -22.18 -27.92 4.38
C THR A 22 -22.70 -26.51 4.67
N LYS A 23 -21.80 -25.57 5.00
CA LYS A 23 -22.15 -24.14 5.19
C LYS A 23 -22.36 -23.37 3.87
N HIS A 24 -22.16 -24.01 2.71
CA HIS A 24 -22.23 -23.38 1.37
C HIS A 24 -23.29 -24.06 0.49
N ILE A 25 -24.56 -23.98 0.89
CA ILE A 25 -25.68 -24.62 0.18
C ILE A 25 -25.76 -24.12 -1.27
N GLY A 26 -25.89 -25.03 -2.22
CA GLY A 26 -26.00 -24.73 -3.65
C GLY A 26 -24.68 -24.64 -4.40
N ILE A 27 -23.54 -24.73 -3.71
CA ILE A 27 -22.20 -24.53 -4.30
C ILE A 27 -21.33 -25.77 -4.07
N GLY A 28 -20.57 -26.20 -5.07
CA GLY A 28 -19.51 -27.19 -4.87
C GLY A 28 -19.92 -28.61 -4.46
N LYS A 29 -18.99 -29.33 -3.83
CA LYS A 29 -19.21 -30.71 -3.38
C LYS A 29 -20.06 -30.76 -2.10
N CYS A 30 -20.85 -31.82 -1.94
CA CYS A 30 -21.61 -32.04 -0.71
C CYS A 30 -20.71 -32.56 0.42
N LYS A 31 -21.26 -32.64 1.65
CA LYS A 31 -20.58 -33.15 2.84
C LYS A 31 -19.90 -34.51 2.62
N LEU A 32 -20.54 -35.41 1.86
CA LEU A 32 -20.00 -36.76 1.61
C LEU A 32 -18.86 -36.78 0.60
N HIS A 33 -18.68 -35.72 -0.18
CA HIS A 33 -17.65 -35.63 -1.23
C HIS A 33 -16.63 -34.53 -0.92
N GLY A 34 -16.32 -34.35 0.37
CA GLY A 34 -15.27 -33.44 0.84
C GLY A 34 -15.68 -31.97 0.96
N GLY A 35 -16.96 -31.63 0.77
CA GLY A 35 -17.44 -30.25 0.93
C GLY A 35 -17.36 -29.72 2.37
N ALA A 36 -17.22 -30.59 3.37
CA ALA A 36 -17.05 -30.19 4.77
C ALA A 36 -15.61 -30.33 5.27
N SER A 37 -14.67 -30.71 4.41
CA SER A 37 -13.27 -30.92 4.80
C SER A 37 -12.54 -29.57 4.97
N PRO A 38 -11.68 -29.43 6.00
CA PRO A 38 -10.85 -28.23 6.17
C PRO A 38 -9.94 -28.02 4.96
N ILE A 39 -9.91 -26.78 4.46
CA ILE A 39 -9.06 -26.40 3.33
C ILE A 39 -7.61 -26.30 3.82
N LYS A 40 -6.73 -27.16 3.31
CA LYS A 40 -5.30 -27.19 3.69
C LYS A 40 -4.45 -26.10 3.01
N HIS A 41 -4.84 -25.65 1.82
CA HIS A 41 -4.15 -24.58 1.07
C HIS A 41 -5.19 -23.60 0.50
N GLY A 42 -5.25 -22.38 1.06
CA GLY A 42 -6.32 -21.42 0.81
C GLY A 42 -6.28 -20.72 -0.56
N LEU A 43 -5.09 -20.54 -1.13
CA LEU A 43 -4.86 -19.70 -2.31
C LEU A 43 -5.59 -20.21 -3.59
N TYR A 44 -5.79 -21.52 -3.70
CA TYR A 44 -6.39 -22.16 -4.89
C TYR A 44 -7.71 -22.91 -4.63
N SER A 45 -8.20 -22.91 -3.39
CA SER A 45 -9.44 -23.62 -3.08
C SER A 45 -10.62 -22.98 -3.82
N LYS A 46 -11.24 -23.76 -4.72
CA LYS A 46 -12.42 -23.38 -5.51
C LYS A 46 -13.62 -22.97 -4.64
N TYR A 47 -13.59 -23.26 -3.35
CA TYR A 47 -14.65 -23.00 -2.39
C TYR A 47 -14.34 -21.88 -1.38
N THR A 48 -13.10 -21.36 -1.36
CA THR A 48 -12.78 -20.12 -0.63
C THR A 48 -13.14 -18.87 -1.45
N LYS A 49 -13.73 -19.06 -2.65
CA LYS A 49 -13.68 -18.15 -3.81
C LYS A 49 -15.06 -17.66 -4.29
N HIS A 50 -15.87 -17.16 -3.38
CA HIS A 50 -16.83 -16.12 -3.79
C HIS A 50 -16.43 -14.84 -3.06
N THR A 51 -16.60 -14.76 -1.75
CA THR A 51 -16.30 -13.54 -1.00
C THR A 51 -14.90 -12.97 -1.19
N LEU A 52 -13.82 -13.75 -1.03
CA LEU A 52 -12.46 -13.20 -1.15
C LEU A 52 -12.10 -12.85 -2.60
N ALA A 53 -12.49 -13.68 -3.56
CA ALA A 53 -12.22 -13.41 -4.97
C ALA A 53 -13.00 -12.18 -5.45
N ASP A 54 -14.25 -12.04 -5.01
CA ASP A 54 -15.11 -10.90 -5.30
C ASP A 54 -14.56 -9.63 -4.61
N THR A 55 -14.16 -9.70 -3.34
CA THR A 55 -13.50 -8.58 -2.64
C THR A 55 -12.20 -8.16 -3.32
N VAL A 56 -11.36 -9.12 -3.71
CA VAL A 56 -10.12 -8.83 -4.45
C VAL A 56 -10.43 -8.17 -5.78
N GLN A 57 -11.41 -8.66 -6.52
CA GLN A 57 -11.81 -8.07 -7.80
C GLN A 57 -12.34 -6.63 -7.60
N THR A 58 -13.22 -6.42 -6.61
CA THR A 58 -13.73 -5.10 -6.25
C THR A 58 -12.61 -4.13 -5.90
N LEU A 59 -11.60 -4.58 -5.15
CA LEU A 59 -10.46 -3.73 -4.77
C LEU A 59 -9.52 -3.46 -5.95
N VAL A 60 -9.29 -4.45 -6.82
CA VAL A 60 -8.46 -4.27 -8.02
C VAL A 60 -9.07 -3.24 -8.97
N ASP A 61 -10.40 -3.23 -9.09
CA ASP A 61 -11.12 -2.30 -9.95
C ASP A 61 -11.36 -0.93 -9.28
N ASP A 62 -10.94 -0.74 -8.02
CA ASP A 62 -11.10 0.51 -7.28
C ASP A 62 -9.97 1.49 -7.62
N PRO A 63 -10.25 2.60 -8.33
CA PRO A 63 -9.25 3.62 -8.66
C PRO A 63 -8.68 4.32 -7.43
N GLU A 64 -9.40 4.30 -6.30
CA GLU A 64 -8.96 4.90 -5.03
C GLU A 64 -8.10 3.95 -4.20
N LEU A 65 -7.90 2.70 -4.62
CA LEU A 65 -7.09 1.71 -3.87
C LEU A 65 -5.68 2.24 -3.58
N THR A 66 -5.10 2.99 -4.51
CA THR A 66 -3.76 3.58 -4.37
C THR A 66 -3.75 4.96 -3.71
N ASN A 67 -4.90 5.49 -3.29
CA ASN A 67 -5.00 6.81 -2.69
C ASN A 67 -4.55 6.79 -1.22
N LEU A 68 -3.26 7.04 -1.02
CA LEU A 68 -2.65 7.08 0.32
C LEU A 68 -3.30 8.13 1.24
N ARG A 69 -3.80 9.25 0.71
CA ARG A 69 -4.48 10.28 1.53
C ARG A 69 -5.72 9.72 2.21
N GLN A 70 -6.56 8.99 1.47
CA GLN A 70 -7.76 8.36 2.02
C GLN A 70 -7.41 7.27 3.04
N GLN A 71 -6.38 6.46 2.76
CA GLN A 71 -5.93 5.43 3.70
C GLN A 71 -5.40 6.02 5.01
N ILE A 72 -4.62 7.11 4.95
CA ILE A 72 -4.12 7.82 6.13
C ILE A 72 -5.30 8.37 6.94
N ALA A 73 -6.23 9.06 6.29
CA ALA A 73 -7.41 9.64 6.94
C ALA A 73 -8.26 8.57 7.63
N PHE A 74 -8.49 7.43 6.97
CA PHE A 74 -9.23 6.31 7.54
C PHE A 74 -8.54 5.74 8.79
N LYS A 75 -7.23 5.48 8.71
CA LYS A 75 -6.46 4.94 9.85
C LYS A 75 -6.42 5.93 11.02
N GLN A 76 -6.28 7.23 10.74
CA GLN A 76 -6.36 8.28 11.77
C GLN A 76 -7.74 8.33 12.43
N ALA A 77 -8.82 8.26 11.64
CA ALA A 77 -10.18 8.20 12.17
C ALA A 77 -10.39 6.97 13.06
N MET A 78 -9.86 5.81 12.69
CA MET A 78 -9.89 4.61 13.55
C MET A 78 -9.14 4.79 14.86
N ILE A 79 -7.98 5.44 14.85
CA ILE A 79 -7.22 5.75 16.07
C ILE A 79 -8.05 6.68 16.97
N LEU A 80 -8.59 7.76 16.41
CA LEU A 80 -9.38 8.74 17.14
C LEU A 80 -10.65 8.12 17.73
N ASP A 81 -11.43 7.38 16.92
CA ASP A 81 -12.61 6.66 17.37
C ASP A 81 -12.26 5.71 18.52
N ARG A 82 -11.18 4.95 18.39
CA ARG A 82 -10.79 4.02 19.44
C ARG A 82 -10.35 4.74 20.72
N LEU A 83 -9.63 5.87 20.61
CA LEU A 83 -9.22 6.71 21.74
C LEU A 83 -10.43 7.32 22.47
N ASP A 84 -11.45 7.76 21.75
CA ASP A 84 -12.68 8.32 22.34
C ASP A 84 -13.49 7.27 23.11
N HIS A 85 -13.36 6.00 22.71
CA HIS A 85 -13.97 4.86 23.40
C HIS A 85 -13.07 4.26 24.49
N VAL A 86 -11.90 4.85 24.77
CA VAL A 86 -11.11 4.49 25.95
C VAL A 86 -11.76 5.11 27.19
N GLY A 87 -12.65 4.33 27.82
CA GLY A 87 -13.01 4.55 29.22
C GLY A 87 -11.85 4.22 30.17
N GLU A 88 -12.07 4.37 31.48
CA GLU A 88 -11.10 4.06 32.55
C GLU A 88 -10.60 2.61 32.49
N GLY A 89 -9.56 2.37 31.68
CA GLY A 89 -8.90 1.07 31.53
C GLY A 89 -8.82 0.59 30.09
N MET A 90 -7.81 1.05 29.35
CA MET A 90 -7.45 0.48 28.06
C MET A 90 -6.69 -0.83 28.27
N ALA A 91 -7.10 -1.91 27.60
CA ALA A 91 -6.36 -3.16 27.67
C ALA A 91 -4.97 -2.99 27.03
N GLU A 92 -3.98 -3.75 27.51
CA GLU A 92 -2.62 -3.70 26.95
C GLU A 92 -2.61 -4.04 25.44
N SER A 93 -3.47 -4.95 25.01
CA SER A 93 -3.65 -5.29 23.59
C SER A 93 -4.15 -4.11 22.76
N ASP A 94 -5.02 -3.27 23.32
CA ASP A 94 -5.52 -2.08 22.63
C ASP A 94 -4.42 -1.03 22.48
N MET A 95 -3.61 -0.83 23.52
CA MET A 95 -2.45 0.07 23.46
C MET A 95 -1.44 -0.39 22.40
N ARG A 96 -1.13 -1.69 22.33
CA ARG A 96 -0.25 -2.25 21.30
C ARG A 96 -0.83 -2.08 19.89
N PHE A 97 -2.11 -2.35 19.71
CA PHE A 97 -2.79 -2.14 18.43
C PHE A 97 -2.74 -0.68 17.97
N LEU A 98 -2.98 0.28 18.89
CA LEU A 98 -2.90 1.71 18.58
C LEU A 98 -1.48 2.15 18.25
N ALA A 99 -0.47 1.64 18.97
CA ALA A 99 0.93 1.92 18.66
C ALA A 99 1.30 1.41 17.26
N ASP A 100 0.93 0.18 16.91
CA ASP A 100 1.17 -0.40 15.58
C ASP A 100 0.46 0.38 14.46
N LEU A 101 -0.78 0.81 14.72
CA LEU A 101 -1.55 1.58 13.75
C LEU A 101 -0.96 2.98 13.55
N SER A 102 -0.53 3.63 14.64
CA SER A 102 0.16 4.92 14.62
C SER A 102 1.46 4.86 13.82
N GLU A 103 2.28 3.81 14.04
CA GLU A 103 3.52 3.61 13.30
C GLU A 103 3.27 3.41 11.79
N LYS A 104 2.21 2.69 11.42
CA LYS A 104 1.80 2.52 10.01
C LYS A 104 1.36 3.85 9.38
N VAL A 105 0.57 4.65 10.10
CA VAL A 105 0.16 5.99 9.64
C VAL A 105 1.38 6.87 9.37
N ALA A 106 2.37 6.88 10.28
CA ALA A 106 3.60 7.66 10.10
C ALA A 106 4.36 7.25 8.82
N ARG A 107 4.50 5.94 8.57
CA ARG A 107 5.14 5.42 7.34
C ARG A 107 4.36 5.79 6.07
N ASP A 108 3.03 5.74 6.12
CA ASP A 108 2.19 6.12 4.97
C ASP A 108 2.28 7.62 4.68
N ILE A 109 2.34 8.49 5.71
CA ILE A 109 2.57 9.93 5.56
C ILE A 109 3.93 10.20 4.93
N GLU A 110 4.99 9.52 5.40
CA GLU A 110 6.33 9.66 4.81
C GLU A 110 6.33 9.26 3.34
N ARG A 111 5.67 8.14 3.00
CA ARG A 111 5.53 7.68 1.62
C ARG A 111 4.73 8.66 0.76
N LEU A 112 3.62 9.19 1.29
CA LEU A 112 2.82 10.20 0.61
C LEU A 112 3.66 11.44 0.34
N ASN A 113 4.41 11.92 1.32
CA ASN A 113 5.31 13.06 1.18
C ASN A 113 6.34 12.80 0.06
N LYS A 114 6.99 11.62 0.05
CA LYS A 114 7.92 11.22 -1.03
C LYS A 114 7.27 11.23 -2.41
N ILE A 115 6.01 10.81 -2.52
CA ILE A 115 5.27 10.80 -3.80
C ILE A 115 4.88 12.21 -4.24
N GLU A 116 4.30 13.00 -3.33
CA GLU A 116 3.78 14.33 -3.65
C GLU A 116 4.85 15.37 -3.91
N HIS A 117 5.99 15.19 -3.26
CA HIS A 117 7.08 16.15 -3.32
C HIS A 117 8.19 15.67 -4.26
N GLY A 118 8.10 14.43 -4.76
CA GLY A 118 9.21 13.76 -5.41
C GLY A 118 10.37 13.54 -4.44
N GLU A 119 11.41 12.85 -4.87
CA GLU A 119 12.71 12.97 -4.22
C GLU A 119 13.16 14.44 -4.31
N LYS A 120 12.79 15.26 -3.32
CA LYS A 120 13.09 16.70 -3.22
C LYS A 120 14.59 17.03 -3.19
N PHE A 121 15.45 16.04 -3.41
CA PHE A 121 16.90 16.21 -3.58
C PHE A 121 17.36 16.18 -5.04
N VAL A 122 16.45 16.04 -6.01
CA VAL A 122 16.78 16.24 -7.42
C VAL A 122 16.50 17.70 -7.78
N LEU A 123 17.46 18.59 -7.51
CA LEU A 123 17.47 19.91 -8.13
C LEU A 123 17.39 19.71 -9.64
N LYS A 124 16.43 20.37 -10.31
CA LYS A 124 16.41 20.32 -11.77
C LYS A 124 17.68 20.98 -12.30
N VAL A 125 18.18 20.50 -13.43
CA VAL A 125 19.39 21.07 -14.07
C VAL A 125 19.19 22.57 -14.33
N GLU A 126 17.96 22.98 -14.68
CA GLU A 126 17.63 24.40 -14.87
C GLU A 126 17.78 25.23 -13.59
N GLU A 127 17.40 24.69 -12.43
CA GLU A 127 17.51 25.36 -11.13
C GLU A 127 18.98 25.50 -10.69
N VAL A 128 19.80 24.47 -10.94
CA VAL A 128 21.25 24.54 -10.71
C VAL A 128 21.89 25.60 -11.60
N GLN A 129 21.54 25.62 -12.89
CA GLN A 129 22.05 26.62 -13.83
C GLN A 129 21.65 28.04 -13.42
N ALA A 130 20.42 28.26 -12.95
CA ALA A 130 19.97 29.56 -12.48
C ALA A 130 20.79 30.05 -11.27
N VAL A 131 21.09 29.17 -10.32
CA VAL A 131 21.94 29.51 -9.16
C VAL A 131 23.37 29.84 -9.60
N VAL A 132 23.97 29.04 -10.50
CA VAL A 132 25.31 29.31 -11.03
C VAL A 132 25.36 30.67 -11.73
N GLN A 133 24.39 30.97 -12.59
CA GLN A 133 24.31 32.25 -13.30
C GLN A 133 24.17 33.44 -12.35
N GLN A 134 23.36 33.31 -11.28
CA GLN A 134 23.24 34.36 -10.27
C GLN A 134 24.55 34.58 -9.52
N ILE A 135 25.27 33.52 -9.15
CA ILE A 135 26.57 33.63 -8.50
C ILE A 135 27.57 34.33 -9.44
N THR A 136 27.63 33.92 -10.71
CA THR A 136 28.49 34.57 -11.72
C THR A 136 28.14 36.06 -11.87
N PHE A 137 26.86 36.39 -11.90
CA PHE A 137 26.42 37.79 -12.00
C PHE A 137 26.86 38.63 -10.80
N ILE A 138 26.66 38.12 -9.57
CA ILE A 138 27.06 38.81 -8.34
C ILE A 138 28.59 38.98 -8.29
N ILE A 139 29.35 37.95 -8.64
CA ILE A 139 30.82 38.03 -8.69
C ILE A 139 31.27 39.14 -9.66
N ASN A 140 30.70 39.17 -10.87
CA ASN A 140 31.06 40.18 -11.87
C ASN A 140 30.60 41.60 -11.49
N GLN A 141 29.54 41.74 -10.67
CA GLN A 141 29.05 43.03 -10.22
C GLN A 141 29.91 43.60 -9.08
N GLU A 142 30.28 42.76 -8.11
CA GLU A 142 30.95 43.18 -6.88
C GLU A 142 32.48 43.18 -7.00
N ILE A 143 33.05 42.33 -7.87
CA ILE A 143 34.50 42.24 -8.09
C ILE A 143 34.84 42.90 -9.42
N GLN A 144 35.38 44.12 -9.37
CA GLN A 144 35.82 44.86 -10.57
C GLN A 144 37.30 44.65 -10.93
N ASP A 145 38.05 43.96 -10.08
CA ASP A 145 39.45 43.60 -10.33
C ASP A 145 39.52 42.32 -11.17
N GLU A 146 39.92 42.49 -12.43
CA GLU A 146 39.98 41.42 -13.44
C GLU A 146 40.96 40.30 -13.04
N GLU A 147 42.07 40.61 -12.35
CA GLU A 147 43.01 39.60 -11.87
C GLU A 147 42.41 38.74 -10.74
N VAL A 148 41.58 39.33 -9.88
CA VAL A 148 40.89 38.60 -8.81
C VAL A 148 39.86 37.64 -9.41
N VAL A 149 39.10 38.09 -10.41
CA VAL A 149 38.12 37.25 -11.11
C VAL A 149 38.80 36.07 -11.79
N GLU A 150 39.91 36.31 -12.49
CA GLU A 150 40.68 35.25 -13.17
C GLU A 150 41.27 34.23 -12.19
N ARG A 151 41.77 34.68 -11.03
CA ARG A 151 42.22 33.76 -9.96
C ARG A 151 41.09 32.90 -9.41
N ILE A 152 39.89 33.45 -9.24
CA ILE A 152 38.72 32.71 -8.76
C ILE A 152 38.28 31.68 -9.80
N ALA A 153 38.18 32.07 -11.07
CA ALA A 153 37.80 31.18 -12.17
C ALA A 153 38.77 29.99 -12.30
N ASN A 154 40.08 30.25 -12.24
CA ASN A 154 41.10 29.19 -12.25
C ASN A 154 40.95 28.22 -11.07
N ARG A 155 40.69 28.73 -9.86
CA ARG A 155 40.47 27.86 -8.69
C ARG A 155 39.23 26.99 -8.83
N LEU A 156 38.16 27.52 -9.40
CA LEU A 156 36.91 26.77 -9.63
C LEU A 156 37.07 25.64 -10.66
N GLN A 157 37.87 25.85 -11.72
CA GLN A 157 38.14 24.81 -12.74
C GLN A 157 38.90 23.59 -12.21
N HIS A 158 39.66 23.76 -11.11
CA HIS A 158 40.48 22.70 -10.53
C HIS A 158 39.79 21.98 -9.34
N LEU A 159 38.54 22.34 -9.03
CA LEU A 159 37.73 21.58 -8.06
C LEU A 159 37.20 20.32 -8.75
N SER A 160 37.75 19.16 -8.39
CA SER A 160 37.16 17.86 -8.71
C SER A 160 36.03 17.56 -7.74
N TRP A 161 34.83 17.28 -8.26
CA TRP A 161 33.66 16.83 -7.49
C TRP A 161 33.54 15.31 -7.53
#